data_AF-A0A7S3ITT7-F1
#
_entry.id   AF-A0A7S3ITT7-F1
#
_cell.length_a   1.000
_cell.length_b   1.000
_cell.length_c   1.000
_cell.angle_alpha   90.00
_cell.angle_beta   90.00
_cell.angle_gamma   90.00
#
_symmetry.space_group_name_H-M   'P 1'
#
loop_
_entity.id
_entity.type
_entity.pdbx_description
1 polymer ?
#
loop_
_entity_poly.entity_id
_entity_poly.type
_entity_poly.pdbx_seq_one_letter_code
_entity_poly.pdbx_strand_id
1 'polypeptide(L)'
;MPRIQDIIIDTFLSVRNSMNPNKRKDAFELFGFDFLIDEDFRIWLIEVNTNPYLGMPNKYIEELIPSMLDDMARLAIDPIYQPRYVDPNKTNDFEILYREEQACVYRGKIPVNKRRPFALDL
;
A
#
# COMPACT_ATOMS: atom_id res chain seq x y z
N MET A 1 2.21 3.58 13.51
CA MET A 1 3.30 4.40 12.93
C MET A 1 2.71 5.52 12.05
N PRO A 2 2.11 6.57 12.63
CA PRO A 2 1.34 7.54 11.84
C PRO A 2 2.19 8.32 10.81
N ARG A 3 3.46 8.61 11.13
CA ARG A 3 4.35 9.35 10.24
C ARG A 3 4.74 8.59 8.97
N ILE A 4 4.88 7.27 9.03
CA ILE A 4 5.12 6.43 7.84
C ILE A 4 3.96 6.55 6.86
N GLN A 5 2.72 6.47 7.36
CA GLN A 5 1.51 6.57 6.54
C GLN A 5 1.42 7.93 5.85
N ASP A 6 1.70 9.02 6.57
CA ASP A 6 1.72 10.37 5.99
C ASP A 6 2.73 10.49 4.85
N ILE A 7 3.96 10.01 5.05
CA ILE A 7 5.01 10.06 4.03
C ILE A 7 4.64 9.22 2.81
N ILE A 8 4.06 8.02 2.99
CA ILE A 8 3.60 7.18 1.87
C ILE A 8 2.53 7.92 1.05
N ILE A 9 1.53 8.52 1.73
CA ILE A 9 0.46 9.27 1.06
C ILE A 9 1.04 10.47 0.30
N ASP A 10 1.89 11.27 0.94
CA ASP A 10 2.50 12.44 0.32
C ASP A 10 3.35 12.08 -0.90
N THR A 11 4.16 11.02 -0.78
CA THR A 11 5.00 10.51 -1.86
C THR A 11 4.13 10.09 -3.05
N PHE A 12 3.10 9.27 -2.82
CA PHE A 12 2.19 8.82 -3.86
C PHE A 12 1.46 10.00 -4.53
N LEU A 13 0.93 10.94 -3.73
CA LEU A 13 0.19 12.10 -4.24
C LEU A 13 1.06 13.05 -5.06
N SER A 14 2.34 13.20 -4.71
CA SER A 14 3.28 14.07 -5.42
C SER A 14 3.49 13.68 -6.90
N VAL A 15 3.34 12.40 -7.22
CA VAL A 15 3.58 11.83 -8.56
C VAL A 15 2.33 11.20 -9.20
N ARG A 16 1.15 11.31 -8.57
CA ARG A 16 -0.09 10.63 -9.02
C ARG A 16 -0.44 10.89 -10.48
N ASN A 17 -0.23 12.13 -10.95
CA ASN A 17 -0.61 12.53 -12.31
C ASN A 17 0.32 11.94 -13.38
N SER A 18 1.53 11.51 -12.99
CA SER A 18 2.53 10.92 -13.89
C SER A 18 2.65 9.41 -13.79
N MET A 19 2.00 8.75 -12.82
CA MET A 19 2.16 7.30 -12.59
C MET A 19 1.47 6.40 -13.64
N ASN A 20 0.37 6.82 -14.23
CA ASN A 20 -0.35 6.04 -15.25
C ASN A 20 -0.60 6.84 -16.54
N PRO A 21 0.46 7.27 -17.25
CA PRO A 21 0.35 8.14 -18.42
C PRO A 21 -0.47 7.49 -19.56
N ASN A 22 -0.38 6.17 -19.67
CA ASN A 22 -1.08 5.38 -20.69
C ASN A 22 -2.50 4.97 -20.28
N LYS A 23 -3.01 5.42 -19.12
CA LYS A 23 -4.35 5.10 -18.61
C LYS A 23 -4.66 3.60 -18.63
N ARG A 24 -3.66 2.78 -18.28
CA ARG A 24 -3.80 1.32 -18.18
C ARG A 24 -4.91 0.98 -17.18
N LYS A 25 -5.82 0.12 -17.59
CA LYS A 25 -6.87 -0.46 -16.73
C LYS A 25 -6.34 -1.77 -16.14
N ASP A 26 -6.93 -2.17 -15.01
CA ASP A 26 -6.68 -3.48 -14.39
C ASP A 26 -5.19 -3.76 -14.12
N ALA A 27 -4.45 -2.70 -13.76
CA ALA A 27 -3.05 -2.75 -13.41
C ALA A 27 -2.85 -2.32 -11.96
N PHE A 28 -1.95 -3.01 -11.26
CA PHE A 28 -1.51 -2.67 -9.92
C PHE A 28 0.01 -2.86 -9.84
N GLU A 29 0.63 -2.24 -8.84
CA GLU A 29 2.08 -2.33 -8.62
C GLU A 29 2.35 -2.37 -7.12
N LEU A 30 3.31 -3.21 -6.72
CA LEU A 30 3.78 -3.31 -5.35
C LEU A 30 5.07 -2.49 -5.23
N PHE A 31 5.05 -1.48 -4.37
CA PHE A 31 6.21 -0.64 -4.09
C PHE A 31 6.83 -1.02 -2.73
N GLY A 32 8.15 -1.08 -2.67
CA GLY A 32 8.91 -1.13 -1.41
C GLY A 32 9.30 0.27 -0.97
N PHE A 33 8.99 0.65 0.26
CA PHE A 33 9.42 1.92 0.84
C PHE A 33 10.49 1.65 1.89
N ASP A 34 11.68 2.23 1.68
CA ASP A 34 12.80 2.07 2.59
C ASP A 34 12.93 3.32 3.47
N PHE A 35 12.80 3.12 4.78
CA PHE A 35 12.85 4.18 5.77
C PHE A 35 14.07 4.02 6.68
N LEU A 36 14.67 5.16 7.04
CA LEU A 36 15.65 5.27 8.11
C LEU A 36 15.00 5.88 9.34
N ILE A 37 15.31 5.33 10.51
CA ILE A 37 14.94 5.89 11.81
C ILE A 37 16.20 6.43 12.46
N ASP A 38 16.20 7.72 12.81
CA ASP A 38 17.36 8.38 13.46
C ASP A 38 17.35 8.23 15.00
N GLU A 39 18.36 8.79 15.67
CA GLU A 39 18.54 8.73 17.13
C GLU A 39 17.42 9.42 17.92
N ASP A 40 16.70 10.35 17.29
CA ASP A 40 15.55 11.07 17.84
C ASP A 40 14.22 10.39 17.45
N PHE A 41 14.28 9.18 16.88
CA PHE A 41 13.14 8.43 16.35
C PHE A 41 12.37 9.14 15.23
N ARG A 42 13.01 10.07 14.51
CA ARG A 42 12.42 10.66 13.30
C ARG A 42 12.55 9.69 12.14
N ILE A 43 11.55 9.74 11.26
CA ILE A 43 11.42 8.84 10.12
C ILE A 43 11.78 9.59 8.84
N TRP A 44 12.75 9.05 8.10
CA TRP A 44 13.25 9.58 6.85
C TRP A 44 13.00 8.58 5.73
N LEU A 45 12.31 9.00 4.67
CA LEU A 45 12.21 8.20 3.45
C LEU A 45 13.54 8.25 2.70
N ILE A 46 14.10 7.10 2.38
CA ILE A 46 15.34 6.98 1.62
C ILE A 46 15.01 6.79 0.14
N GLU A 47 14.22 5.76 -0.18
CA GLU A 47 13.84 5.44 -1.56
C GLU A 47 12.51 4.68 -1.65
N VAL A 48 11.99 4.63 -2.88
CA VAL A 48 10.81 3.83 -3.24
C VAL A 48 11.16 2.95 -4.44
N ASN A 49 11.09 1.64 -4.24
CA ASN A 49 11.50 0.62 -5.19
C ASN A 49 10.27 -0.03 -5.86
N THR A 50 10.26 -0.09 -7.20
CA THR A 50 9.20 -0.76 -7.99
C THR A 50 9.30 -2.29 -7.98
N ASN A 51 10.46 -2.82 -7.60
CA ASN A 51 10.73 -4.25 -7.50
C ASN A 51 11.34 -4.56 -6.13
N PRO A 52 10.54 -4.53 -5.05
CA PRO A 52 11.03 -4.87 -3.73
C PRO A 52 11.54 -6.31 -3.67
N TYR A 53 12.55 -6.57 -2.83
CA TYR A 53 13.06 -7.92 -2.64
C TYR A 53 12.04 -8.80 -1.90
N LEU A 54 11.64 -9.91 -2.51
CA LEU A 54 10.67 -10.88 -1.97
C LEU A 54 11.32 -12.22 -1.56
N GLY A 55 12.65 -12.23 -1.35
CA GLY A 55 13.32 -13.44 -0.87
C GLY A 55 13.12 -13.65 0.63
N MET A 56 13.45 -14.85 1.09
CA MET A 56 13.13 -15.34 2.44
C MET A 56 14.44 -15.62 3.21
N PRO A 57 15.15 -14.58 3.70
CA PRO A 57 16.46 -14.74 4.32
C PRO A 57 16.40 -15.41 5.70
N ASN A 58 15.23 -15.51 6.31
CA ASN A 58 15.03 -16.14 7.61
C ASN A 58 13.60 -16.69 7.73
N LYS A 59 13.39 -17.55 8.74
CA LYS A 59 12.10 -18.23 8.98
C LYS A 59 10.92 -17.28 9.15
N TYR A 60 11.14 -16.13 9.77
CA TYR A 60 10.06 -15.15 9.96
C TYR A 60 9.61 -14.56 8.60
N ILE A 61 10.55 -14.19 7.74
CA ILE A 61 10.24 -13.67 6.40
C ILE A 61 9.66 -14.77 5.49
N GLU A 62 10.07 -16.02 5.67
CA GLU A 62 9.53 -17.20 4.97
C GLU A 62 8.02 -17.38 5.21
N GLU A 63 7.51 -16.98 6.38
CA GLU A 63 6.07 -16.98 6.67
C GLU A 63 5.40 -15.67 6.23
N LEU A 64 6.04 -14.52 6.47
CA LEU A 64 5.46 -13.20 6.22
C LEU A 64 5.20 -12.92 4.73
N ILE A 65 6.20 -13.17 3.86
CA ILE A 65 6.11 -12.79 2.44
C ILE A 65 5.00 -13.53 1.71
N PRO A 66 4.86 -14.86 1.82
CA PRO A 66 3.75 -15.57 1.20
C PRO A 66 2.38 -15.10 1.70
N SER A 67 2.25 -14.84 3.01
CA SER A 67 0.99 -14.33 3.57
C SER A 67 0.61 -12.97 3.01
N MET A 68 1.58 -12.04 2.94
CA MET A 68 1.39 -10.72 2.35
C MET A 68 1.02 -10.81 0.86
N LEU A 69 1.66 -11.69 0.09
CA LEU A 69 1.35 -11.84 -1.34
C LEU A 69 -0.05 -12.43 -1.58
N ASP A 70 -0.50 -13.37 -0.75
CA ASP A 70 -1.88 -13.88 -0.81
C ASP A 70 -2.90 -12.77 -0.50
N ASP A 71 -2.64 -11.97 0.53
CA ASP A 71 -3.47 -10.83 0.89
C ASP A 71 -3.49 -9.75 -0.21
N MET A 72 -2.38 -9.53 -0.90
CA MET A 72 -2.30 -8.64 -2.05
C MET A 72 -3.16 -9.16 -3.23
N ALA A 73 -3.07 -10.46 -3.53
CA ALA A 73 -3.85 -11.08 -4.60
C ALA A 73 -5.36 -10.95 -4.34
N ARG A 74 -5.80 -11.14 -3.09
CA ARG A 74 -7.19 -10.93 -2.66
C ARG A 74 -7.72 -9.53 -2.92
N LEU A 75 -6.86 -8.51 -2.88
CA LEU A 75 -7.24 -7.12 -3.14
C LEU A 75 -7.18 -6.75 -4.63
N ALA A 76 -6.16 -7.22 -5.35
CA ALA A 76 -5.84 -6.75 -6.69
C ALA A 76 -6.34 -7.69 -7.81
N ILE A 77 -6.42 -8.99 -7.55
CA ILE A 77 -6.69 -10.03 -8.55
C ILE A 77 -8.10 -10.60 -8.39
N ASP A 78 -8.47 -11.04 -7.18
CA ASP A 78 -9.76 -11.72 -6.91
C ASP A 78 -11.00 -10.94 -7.37
N PRO A 79 -11.06 -9.58 -7.27
CA PRO A 79 -12.21 -8.82 -7.78
C PRO A 79 -12.39 -8.90 -9.29
N ILE A 80 -11.35 -9.29 -10.04
CA ILE A 80 -11.37 -9.46 -11.50
C ILE A 80 -11.50 -10.94 -11.86
N TYR A 81 -10.77 -11.80 -11.16
CA TYR A 81 -10.74 -13.25 -11.37
C TYR A 81 -11.17 -13.97 -10.10
N GLN A 82 -12.46 -14.30 -10.01
CA GLN A 82 -13.02 -14.88 -8.80
C GLN A 82 -12.33 -16.22 -8.45
N PRO A 83 -11.81 -16.36 -7.22
CA PRO A 83 -11.20 -17.60 -6.78
C PRO A 83 -12.28 -18.67 -6.59
N ARG A 84 -11.89 -19.94 -6.76
CA ARG A 84 -12.80 -21.09 -6.55
C ARG A 84 -13.15 -21.30 -5.08
N TYR A 85 -12.26 -20.89 -4.20
CA TYR A 85 -12.39 -21.03 -2.75
C TYR A 85 -11.96 -19.74 -2.09
N VAL A 86 -12.82 -19.24 -1.20
CA VAL A 86 -12.53 -18.11 -0.32
C VAL A 86 -12.72 -18.61 1.10
N ASP A 87 -11.67 -18.54 1.91
CA ASP A 87 -11.81 -18.75 3.36
C ASP A 87 -12.47 -17.51 3.96
N PRO A 88 -13.72 -17.60 4.46
CA PRO A 88 -14.44 -16.46 5.01
C PRO A 88 -13.85 -15.96 6.33
N ASN A 89 -13.00 -16.75 7.00
CA ASN A 89 -12.42 -16.38 8.29
C ASN A 89 -11.04 -15.72 8.14
N LYS A 90 -10.39 -15.85 6.98
CA LYS A 90 -9.07 -15.26 6.77
C LYS A 90 -9.19 -13.75 6.60
N THR A 91 -8.62 -13.01 7.55
CA THR A 91 -8.46 -11.56 7.50
C THR A 91 -7.39 -11.16 6.47
N ASN A 92 -7.35 -9.88 6.14
CA ASN A 92 -6.34 -9.31 5.26
C ASN A 92 -5.59 -8.23 6.04
N ASP A 93 -4.27 -8.33 6.09
CA ASP A 93 -3.44 -7.44 6.90
C ASP A 93 -3.13 -6.09 6.22
N PHE A 94 -3.50 -5.92 4.95
CA PHE A 94 -3.39 -4.61 4.29
C PHE A 94 -4.40 -3.61 4.85
N GLU A 95 -3.89 -2.40 5.09
CA GLU A 95 -4.68 -1.26 5.52
C GLU A 95 -4.83 -0.25 4.37
N ILE A 96 -6.06 0.21 4.11
CA ILE A 96 -6.26 1.33 3.20
C ILE A 96 -5.86 2.66 3.85
N LEU A 97 -4.91 3.36 3.22
CA LEU A 97 -4.42 4.67 3.66
C LEU A 97 -5.11 5.83 2.94
N TYR A 98 -5.30 5.71 1.63
CA TYR A 98 -5.83 6.79 0.80
C TYR A 98 -6.70 6.27 -0.34
N ARG A 99 -7.80 6.98 -0.61
CA ARG A 99 -8.72 6.78 -1.73
C ARG A 99 -9.41 8.10 -2.04
N GLU A 100 -9.21 8.59 -3.26
CA GLU A 100 -9.85 9.81 -3.74
C GLU A 100 -11.37 9.66 -3.87
N GLU A 101 -12.08 10.76 -3.65
CA GLU A 101 -13.53 10.81 -3.75
C GLU A 101 -14.02 10.47 -5.16
N GLN A 102 -13.31 10.92 -6.19
CA GLN A 102 -13.65 10.65 -7.58
C GLN A 102 -13.58 9.15 -7.92
N ALA A 103 -12.70 8.40 -7.25
CA ALA A 103 -12.57 6.95 -7.42
C ALA A 103 -13.72 6.16 -6.76
N CYS A 104 -14.49 6.79 -5.87
CA CYS A 104 -15.55 6.16 -5.09
C CYS A 104 -16.91 6.15 -5.79
N VAL A 105 -17.19 7.17 -6.60
CA VAL A 105 -18.48 7.43 -7.26
C VAL A 105 -18.99 6.22 -8.07
N TYR A 106 -18.08 5.44 -8.66
CA TYR A 106 -18.43 4.35 -9.56
C TYR A 106 -18.52 2.96 -8.92
N ARG A 107 -18.15 2.80 -7.64
CA ARG A 107 -18.02 1.46 -7.00
C ARG A 107 -18.63 1.33 -5.60
N GLY A 108 -19.44 2.30 -5.15
CA GLY A 108 -20.04 2.27 -3.80
C GLY A 108 -18.99 2.24 -2.68
N LYS A 109 -17.77 2.72 -2.97
CA LYS A 109 -16.65 2.75 -2.04
C LYS A 109 -16.68 4.06 -1.27
N ILE A 110 -16.15 4.08 -0.05
CA ILE A 110 -16.06 5.30 0.77
C ILE A 110 -14.69 5.94 0.54
N PRO A 111 -14.61 7.28 0.36
CA PRO A 111 -13.33 8.00 0.31
C PRO A 111 -12.54 7.79 1.60
N VAL A 112 -11.21 7.71 1.51
CA VAL A 112 -10.35 7.50 2.67
C VAL A 112 -9.17 8.44 2.57
N ASN A 113 -8.86 9.13 3.67
CA ASN A 113 -7.60 9.85 3.79
C ASN A 113 -7.13 9.77 5.25
N LYS A 114 -6.14 8.92 5.50
CA LYS A 114 -5.54 8.75 6.83
C LYS A 114 -4.40 9.72 7.12
N ARG A 115 -4.08 10.61 6.17
CA ARG A 115 -3.03 11.61 6.35
C ARG A 115 -3.40 12.57 7.49
N ARG A 116 -2.50 12.72 8.46
CA ARG A 116 -2.68 13.67 9.57
C ARG A 116 -2.58 15.12 9.09
N PRO A 117 -3.23 16.08 9.77
CA PRO A 117 -3.01 17.50 9.52
C PRO A 117 -1.55 17.91 9.73
N PHE A 118 -1.02 18.77 8.85
CA PHE A 118 0.36 19.30 8.94
C PHE A 118 0.66 20.02 10.27
N ALA A 119 -0.36 20.55 10.95
CA ALA A 119 -0.21 21.29 12.20
C ALA A 119 0.25 20.44 13.40
N LEU A 120 0.32 19.11 13.26
CA LEU A 120 0.72 18.20 14.34
C LEU A 120 2.22 17.84 14.32
N ASP A 121 2.94 18.24 13.27
CA ASP A 121 4.37 17.94 13.10
C ASP A 121 5.26 19.21 13.27
N LEU A 122 4.68 20.31 13.80
CA LEU A 122 5.36 21.54 14.25
C LEU A 122 5.30 21.64 15.78
#